data_AF-A0A387BXB8-F1
#
_entry.id   AF-A0A387BXB8-F1
#
_cell.length_a   1.000
_cell.length_b   1.000
_cell.length_c   1.000
_cell.angle_alpha   90.00
_cell.angle_beta   90.00
_cell.angle_gamma   90.00
#
_symmetry.space_group_name_H-M   'P 1'
#
loop_
_entity.id
_entity.type
_entity.pdbx_description
1 polymer ?
#
loop_
_entity_poly.entity_id
_entity_poly.type
_entity_poly.pdbx_seq_one_letter_code
_entity_poly.pdbx_strand_id
1 'polypeptide(L)'
;MRTRWTDSADKHGIDHADTLHAIAHRRAFIAAYDPARVEGKPPADLFVGPTVDGTQMLEVLVHRYIPDAVEIFHVMELRSSTIERARKIIEQRRKEQE
;
A
#
# COMPACT_ATOMS: atom_id res chain seq x y z
N MET A 1 -11.76 12.75 2.87
CA MET A 1 -11.25 11.48 2.33
C MET A 1 -12.12 10.36 2.87
N ARG A 2 -12.85 9.64 2.01
CA ARG A 2 -13.64 8.47 2.38
C ARG A 2 -12.73 7.24 2.29
N THR A 3 -12.41 6.65 3.43
CA THR A 3 -11.65 5.39 3.48
C THR A 3 -12.62 4.22 3.55
N ARG A 4 -12.39 3.20 2.74
CA ARG A 4 -13.10 1.92 2.78
C ARG A 4 -12.09 0.79 2.95
N TRP A 5 -12.48 -0.24 3.67
CA TRP A 5 -11.72 -1.47 3.83
C TRP A 5 -12.49 -2.58 3.14
N THR A 6 -11.79 -3.46 2.43
CA THR A 6 -12.40 -4.69 1.94
C THR A 6 -12.36 -5.75 3.04
N ASP A 7 -13.26 -6.72 2.98
CA ASP A 7 -13.25 -7.87 3.89
C ASP A 7 -11.92 -8.63 3.88
N SER A 8 -11.15 -8.54 2.79
CA SER A 8 -9.81 -9.14 2.71
C SER A 8 -8.77 -8.42 3.57
N ALA A 9 -8.87 -7.10 3.72
CA ALA A 9 -7.97 -6.34 4.58
C ALA A 9 -8.18 -6.70 6.06
N ASP A 10 -9.44 -6.86 6.47
CA ASP A 10 -9.80 -7.16 7.87
C ASP A 10 -9.44 -8.58 8.32
N LYS A 11 -9.27 -9.51 7.37
CA LYS A 11 -8.91 -10.91 7.67
C LYS A 11 -7.54 -11.09 8.33
N HIS A 12 -6.67 -10.10 8.23
CA HIS A 12 -5.31 -10.20 8.76
C HIS A 12 -5.16 -9.74 10.21
N GLY A 13 -6.25 -9.28 10.85
CA GLY A 13 -6.27 -8.94 12.27
C GLY A 13 -5.43 -7.72 12.64
N ILE A 14 -5.00 -6.92 11.66
CA ILE A 14 -4.26 -5.68 11.87
C ILE A 14 -5.28 -4.56 12.14
N ASP A 15 -5.04 -3.77 13.18
CA ASP A 15 -5.91 -2.66 13.54
C ASP A 15 -5.98 -1.62 12.41
N HIS A 16 -7.17 -1.07 12.20
CA HIS A 16 -7.37 0.05 11.29
C HIS A 16 -6.54 1.26 11.72
N ALA A 17 -6.36 1.49 13.03
CA ALA A 17 -5.52 2.55 13.55
C ALA A 17 -4.06 2.39 13.11
N ASP A 18 -3.50 1.18 13.22
CA ASP A 18 -2.15 0.87 12.76
C ASP A 18 -2.01 1.02 11.25
N THR A 19 -3.02 0.58 10.50
CA THR A 19 -3.06 0.74 9.04
C THR A 19 -3.01 2.22 8.63
N LEU A 20 -3.85 3.04 9.26
CA LEU A 20 -3.93 4.48 8.99
C LEU A 20 -2.64 5.19 9.42
N HIS A 21 -2.07 4.78 10.56
CA HIS A 21 -0.79 5.29 11.04
C HIS A 21 0.35 4.96 10.06
N ALA A 22 0.41 3.73 9.56
CA ALA A 22 1.40 3.32 8.56
C ALA A 22 1.28 4.13 7.26
N ILE A 23 0.06 4.44 6.80
CA ILE A 23 -0.16 5.33 5.65
C ILE A 23 0.33 6.75 5.95
N ALA A 24 -0.06 7.31 7.10
CA ALA A 24 0.27 8.68 7.50
C ALA A 24 1.77 8.88 7.77
N HIS A 25 2.46 7.87 8.29
CA HIS A 25 3.88 7.89 8.64
C HIS A 25 4.71 6.98 7.76
N ARG A 26 4.28 6.85 6.49
CA ARG A 26 4.95 6.01 5.49
C ARG A 26 6.43 6.37 5.34
N ARG A 27 7.27 5.34 5.33
CA ARG A 27 8.69 5.41 4.98
C ARG A 27 8.91 5.29 3.48
N ALA A 28 8.01 4.60 2.79
CA ALA A 28 8.03 4.49 1.33
C ALA A 28 6.63 4.59 0.74
N PHE A 29 6.57 5.13 -0.47
CA PHE A 29 5.38 5.18 -1.30
C PHE A 29 5.75 4.84 -2.74
N ILE A 30 5.00 3.92 -3.34
CA ILE A 30 5.19 3.53 -4.73
C ILE A 30 3.81 3.59 -5.40
N ALA A 31 3.61 4.65 -6.19
CA ALA A 31 2.44 4.78 -7.04
C ALA A 31 2.43 3.66 -8.08
N ALA A 32 1.26 3.12 -8.43
CA ALA A 32 1.07 2.05 -9.41
C ALA A 32 2.08 0.89 -9.21
N TYR A 33 2.19 0.41 -7.98
CA TYR A 33 3.04 -0.70 -7.59
C TYR A 33 2.59 -2.02 -8.23
N ASP A 34 1.28 -2.25 -8.30
CA ASP A 34 0.67 -3.38 -8.99
C ASP A 34 -0.31 -2.88 -10.05
N PRO A 35 -0.25 -3.39 -11.29
CA PRO A 35 -1.29 -3.10 -12.28
C PRO A 35 -2.68 -3.51 -11.76
N ALA A 36 -3.70 -2.83 -12.28
CA ALA A 36 -5.08 -3.19 -11.98
C ALA A 36 -5.34 -4.64 -12.41
N ARG A 37 -5.72 -5.49 -11.44
CA ARG A 37 -6.06 -6.90 -11.68
C ARG A 37 -7.52 -7.09 -12.08
N VAL A 38 -8.34 -6.06 -11.88
CA VAL A 38 -9.78 -6.05 -12.14
C VAL A 38 -10.07 -4.87 -13.06
N GLU A 39 -10.80 -5.14 -14.14
CA GLU A 39 -11.24 -4.11 -15.08
C GLU A 39 -12.03 -3.01 -14.36
N GLY A 40 -11.72 -1.75 -14.66
CA GLY A 40 -12.34 -0.59 -14.02
C GLY A 40 -11.80 -0.21 -12.64
N LYS A 41 -10.87 -0.98 -12.05
CA LYS A 41 -10.16 -0.56 -10.83
C LYS A 41 -8.88 0.22 -11.14
N PRO A 42 -8.50 1.22 -10.33
CA PRO A 42 -7.19 1.85 -10.40
C PRO A 42 -6.06 0.83 -10.16
N PRO A 43 -4.83 1.08 -10.65
CA PRO A 43 -3.68 0.33 -10.19
C PRO A 43 -3.51 0.48 -8.67
N ALA A 44 -2.87 -0.51 -8.05
CA ALA A 44 -2.63 -0.48 -6.62
C ALA A 44 -1.41 0.37 -6.30
N ASP A 45 -1.57 1.30 -5.37
CA ASP A 45 -0.47 2.02 -4.75
C ASP A 45 0.01 1.26 -3.51
N LEU A 46 1.33 1.26 -3.27
CA LEU A 46 1.93 0.69 -2.08
C LEU A 46 2.38 1.78 -1.12
N PHE A 47 1.95 1.64 0.13
CA PHE A 47 2.44 2.38 1.29
C PHE A 47 3.20 1.40 2.19
N VAL A 48 4.36 1.82 2.69
CA VAL A 48 5.10 1.06 3.71
C VAL A 48 5.36 1.97 4.88
N GLY A 49 4.90 1.59 6.07
CA GLY A 49 5.00 2.44 7.27
C GLY A 49 4.87 1.65 8.57
N PRO A 50 5.19 2.26 9.72
CA PRO A 50 5.18 1.57 11.00
C PRO A 50 3.77 1.50 11.61
N THR A 51 3.54 0.49 12.47
CA THR A 51 2.44 0.46 13.44
C THR A 51 2.53 1.64 14.41
N VAL A 52 1.46 1.92 15.17
CA VAL A 52 1.39 3.03 16.14
C VAL A 52 2.47 2.87 17.23
N ASP A 53 2.69 1.64 17.69
CA ASP A 53 3.72 1.32 18.68
C ASP A 53 5.14 1.26 18.09
N GLY A 54 5.26 1.32 16.75
CA GLY A 54 6.52 1.27 16.01
C GLY A 54 7.23 -0.09 16.02
N THR A 55 6.61 -1.15 16.53
CA THR A 55 7.26 -2.47 16.65
C THR A 55 7.29 -3.23 15.32
N GLN A 56 6.37 -2.91 14.40
CA GLN A 56 6.26 -3.58 13.12
C GLN A 56 6.20 -2.58 11.97
N MET A 57 6.62 -3.04 10.80
CA MET A 57 6.42 -2.33 9.53
C MET A 57 5.31 -3.02 8.78
N LEU A 58 4.37 -2.26 8.26
CA LEU A 58 3.25 -2.73 7.47
C LEU A 58 3.45 -2.40 6.00
N GLU A 59 3.04 -3.32 5.13
CA GLU A 59 2.72 -3.08 3.73
C GLU A 59 1.21 -2.86 3.59
N VAL A 60 0.83 -1.74 2.98
CA VAL A 60 -0.57 -1.36 2.76
C VAL A 60 -0.77 -1.08 1.28
N LEU A 61 -1.61 -1.89 0.62
CA LEU A 61 -2.01 -1.65 -0.76
C LEU A 61 -3.40 -1.03 -0.81
N VAL A 62 -3.51 -0.01 -1.66
CA VAL A 62 -4.74 0.75 -1.81
C VAL A 62 -5.08 1.01 -3.27
N HIS A 63 -6.37 1.09 -3.57
CA HIS A 63 -6.87 1.76 -4.76
C HIS A 63 -7.24 3.20 -4.41
N ARG A 64 -6.68 4.18 -5.13
CA ARG A 64 -7.03 5.59 -4.97
C ARG A 64 -8.00 6.01 -6.07
N TYR A 65 -9.17 6.46 -5.65
CA TYR A 65 -10.21 7.02 -6.51
C TYR A 65 -10.22 8.55 -6.32
N ILE A 66 -9.85 9.28 -7.36
CA ILE A 66 -9.82 10.74 -7.36
C ILE A 66 -11.28 11.27 -7.40
N PRO A 67 -11.65 12.30 -6.62
CA PRO A 67 -10.76 13.16 -5.83
C PRO A 67 -10.51 12.71 -4.38
N ASP A 68 -11.35 11.86 -3.79
CA ASP A 68 -11.45 11.81 -2.34
C ASP A 68 -11.71 10.43 -1.71
N ALA A 69 -11.60 9.34 -2.46
CA ALA A 69 -11.82 7.98 -1.93
C ALA A 69 -10.58 7.09 -2.00
N VAL A 70 -10.36 6.32 -0.93
CA VAL A 70 -9.29 5.32 -0.84
C VAL A 70 -9.92 4.00 -0.40
N GLU A 71 -9.63 2.94 -1.14
CA GLU A 71 -10.02 1.57 -0.80
C GLU A 71 -8.79 0.78 -0.41
N ILE A 72 -8.69 0.44 0.87
CA ILE A 72 -7.64 -0.41 1.44
C ILE A 72 -8.09 -1.85 1.25
N PHE A 73 -7.28 -2.65 0.55
CA PHE A 73 -7.66 -4.03 0.24
C PHE A 73 -6.65 -5.09 0.70
N HIS A 74 -5.45 -4.67 1.10
CA HIS A 74 -4.39 -5.53 1.62
C HIS A 74 -3.60 -4.77 2.67
N VAL A 75 -3.52 -5.35 3.85
CA VAL A 75 -2.69 -4.87 4.96
C VAL A 75 -2.03 -6.08 5.58
N MET A 76 -0.70 -6.07 5.62
CA MET A 76 0.10 -7.14 6.22
C MET A 76 1.38 -6.57 6.81
N GLU A 77 2.07 -7.36 7.65
CA GLU A 77 3.47 -7.08 7.97
C GLU A 77 4.31 -7.05 6.69
N LEU A 78 5.27 -6.14 6.63
CA LEU A 78 6.12 -5.90 5.48
C LEU A 78 6.93 -7.14 5.12
N ARG A 79 6.69 -7.66 3.91
CA ARG A 79 7.34 -8.87 3.42
C ARG A 79 8.60 -8.53 2.62
N SER A 80 9.58 -9.41 2.69
CA SER A 80 10.79 -9.34 1.88
C SER A 80 10.50 -9.37 0.38
N SER A 81 9.49 -10.12 -0.06
CA SER A 81 9.04 -10.13 -1.47
C SER A 81 8.50 -8.78 -1.94
N THR A 82 7.78 -8.06 -1.08
CA THR A 82 7.30 -6.70 -1.38
C THR A 82 8.46 -5.73 -1.54
N ILE A 83 9.46 -5.82 -0.67
CA ILE A 83 10.68 -5.01 -0.77
C ILE A 83 11.43 -5.30 -2.07
N GLU A 84 11.60 -6.57 -2.43
CA GLU A 84 12.31 -6.96 -3.65
C GLU A 84 11.60 -6.41 -4.90
N ARG A 85 10.28 -6.55 -4.97
CA ARG A 85 9.49 -6.01 -6.08
C ARG A 85 9.53 -4.48 -6.12
N ALA A 86 9.42 -3.82 -4.97
CA ALA A 86 9.56 -2.37 -4.85
C ALA A 86 10.89 -1.88 -5.44
N ARG A 87 12.00 -2.54 -5.10
CA ARG A 87 13.33 -2.22 -5.64
C ARG A 87 13.38 -2.34 -7.17
N LYS A 88 12.84 -3.43 -7.74
CA LYS A 88 12.79 -3.64 -9.20
C LYS A 88 12.02 -2.54 -9.92
N ILE A 89 10.86 -2.14 -9.37
CA ILE A 89 10.04 -1.07 -9.94
C ILE A 89 10.80 0.26 -9.91
N ILE A 90 11.46 0.60 -8.80
CA ILE A 90 12.24 1.83 -8.67
C ILE A 90 13.40 1.83 -9.67
N GLU A 91 14.12 0.71 -9.80
CA GLU A 91 15.23 0.59 -10.75
C GLU A 91 14.76 0.74 -12.20
N GLN A 92 13.66 0.09 -12.56
CA GLN A 92 13.09 0.19 -13.91
C GLN A 92 12.67 1.63 -14.24
N ARG A 93 11.96 2.29 -13.32
CA ARG A 93 11.54 3.69 -13.52
C ARG A 93 12.72 4.65 -13.66
N ARG A 94 13.83 4.38 -12.99
CA ARG A 94 15.05 5.19 -13.14
C ARG A 94 15.63 5.05 -14.55
N LYS A 95 15.68 3.82 -15.09
CA LYS A 95 16.18 3.56 -16.45
C LYS A 95 15.31 4.16 -17.55
N GLU A 96 14.00 4.25 -17.33
CA GLU A 96 13.05 4.86 -18.28
C GLU A 96 13.15 6.41 -18.34
N GLN A 97 13.87 7.02 -17.39
CA GLN A 97 14.08 8.48 -17.32
C GLN A 97 15.48 8.91 -17.80
N GLU A 98 16.35 7.96 -18.14
CA GLU A 98 17.69 8.18 -18.74
C GLU A 98 17.61 8.07 -20.27
#